data_AF-A0A7S4CUU8-F1
#
_entry.id   AF-A0A7S4CUU8-F1
#
_cell.length_a   1.000
_cell.length_b   1.000
_cell.length_c   1.000
_cell.angle_alpha   90.00
_cell.angle_beta   90.00
_cell.angle_gamma   90.00
#
_symmetry.space_group_name_H-M   'P 1'
#
loop_
_entity.id
_entity.type
_entity.pdbx_description
1 polymer ?
#
loop_
_entity_poly.entity_id
_entity_poly.type
_entity_poly.pdbx_seq_one_letter_code
_entity_poly.pdbx_strand_id
1 'polypeptide(L)'
;PVKACLALAPALDLPKAMHKFHYWYNMYFLMRLKKVFLRLNEAMLRHHPAYDRCMNASTFEEYIQEHVPFTGCSSYAEYLQRYNFWQYMEACTALKWDSLVLSAYNDPICSRK
;
A
#
# COMPACT_ATOMS: atom_id res chain seq x y z
N PRO A 1 -7.87 -24.50 18.66
CA PRO A 1 -6.87 -23.44 18.34
C PRO A 1 -7.51 -22.31 17.52
N VAL A 2 -7.47 -21.07 18.02
CA VAL A 2 -7.93 -19.90 17.25
C VAL A 2 -6.92 -19.63 16.14
N LYS A 3 -7.36 -19.67 14.88
CA LYS A 3 -6.57 -19.29 13.71
C LYS A 3 -6.97 -17.88 13.29
N ALA A 4 -6.49 -16.87 14.01
CA ALA A 4 -6.71 -15.48 13.64
C ALA A 4 -5.54 -14.99 12.77
N CYS A 5 -5.84 -14.30 11.67
CA CYS A 5 -4.86 -13.63 10.83
C CYS A 5 -5.12 -12.11 10.88
N LEU A 6 -4.05 -11.32 11.05
CA LEU A 6 -4.11 -9.86 11.04
C LEU A 6 -3.60 -9.36 9.67
N ALA A 7 -4.46 -8.70 8.91
CA ALA A 7 -4.06 -8.01 7.68
C ALA A 7 -4.07 -6.49 7.92
N LEU A 8 -2.91 -5.86 7.77
CA LEU A 8 -2.76 -4.41 7.82
C LEU A 8 -2.75 -3.88 6.37
N ALA A 9 -3.85 -3.27 5.93
CA ALA A 9 -3.93 -2.57 4.65
C ALA A 9 -4.00 -1.07 4.91
N PRO A 10 -3.23 -0.22 4.17
CA PRO A 10 -3.26 1.23 4.36
C PRO A 10 -4.63 1.82 4.00
N ALA A 11 -5.42 1.12 3.18
CA ALA A 11 -6.80 1.44 2.90
C ALA A 11 -7.58 0.16 2.53
N LEU A 12 -8.89 0.17 2.75
CA LEU A 12 -9.79 -0.89 2.29
C LEU A 12 -9.87 -0.92 0.75
N ASP A 13 -9.84 0.24 0.10
CA ASP A 13 -9.88 0.39 -1.36
C ASP A 13 -8.70 1.27 -1.79
N LEU A 14 -7.55 0.63 -2.03
CA LEU A 14 -6.30 1.28 -2.46
C LEU A 14 -6.54 2.26 -3.63
N PRO A 15 -7.20 1.87 -4.75
CA PRO A 15 -7.50 2.79 -5.84
C PRO A 15 -8.24 4.06 -5.39
N LYS A 16 -9.28 3.95 -4.54
CA LYS A 16 -10.05 5.12 -4.10
C LYS A 16 -9.35 5.94 -3.02
N ALA A 17 -8.48 5.32 -2.23
CA ALA A 17 -7.80 5.98 -1.12
C ALA A 17 -6.64 6.85 -1.59
N MET A 18 -5.93 6.46 -2.66
CA MET A 18 -4.78 7.21 -3.17
C MET A 18 -5.11 8.67 -3.49
N HIS A 19 -6.29 8.93 -4.05
CA HIS A 19 -6.74 10.29 -4.38
C HIS A 19 -7.30 11.10 -3.18
N LYS A 20 -7.44 10.49 -2.00
CA LYS A 20 -8.05 11.10 -0.81
C LYS A 20 -7.06 11.44 0.29
N PHE A 21 -5.78 11.14 0.12
CA PHE A 21 -4.76 11.51 1.10
C PHE A 21 -4.67 13.02 1.23
N HIS A 22 -5.02 13.52 2.41
CA HIS A 22 -4.77 14.91 2.76
C HIS A 22 -3.28 15.22 2.61
N TYR A 23 -2.95 16.39 2.06
CA TYR A 23 -1.59 16.78 1.66
C TYR A 23 -0.51 16.49 2.70
N TRP A 24 -0.74 16.86 3.98
CA TRP A 24 0.23 16.59 5.05
C TRP A 24 0.51 15.10 5.28
N TYR A 25 -0.52 14.26 5.23
CA TYR A 25 -0.33 12.80 5.36
C TYR A 25 0.40 12.24 4.16
N ASN A 26 0.05 12.70 2.95
CA ASN A 26 0.75 12.33 1.71
C ASN A 26 2.27 12.58 1.83
N MET A 27 2.64 13.80 2.25
CA MET A 27 4.04 14.19 2.45
C MET A 27 4.73 13.39 3.55
N TYR A 28 4.06 13.18 4.69
CA TYR A 28 4.60 12.42 5.81
C TYR A 28 4.86 10.96 5.40
N PHE A 29 3.88 10.28 4.81
CA PHE A 29 4.04 8.89 4.37
C PHE A 29 5.12 8.75 3.31
N LEU A 30 5.13 9.61 2.29
CA LEU A 30 6.15 9.62 1.26
C LEU A 30 7.57 9.75 1.84
N MET A 31 7.77 10.70 2.76
CA MET A 31 9.07 10.89 3.43
C MET A 31 9.48 9.64 4.21
N ARG A 32 8.54 9.04 4.95
CA ARG A 32 8.79 7.83 5.75
C ARG A 32 9.12 6.64 4.85
N LEU A 33 8.42 6.44 3.75
CA LEU A 33 8.67 5.35 2.81
C LEU A 33 10.04 5.47 2.16
N LYS A 34 10.37 6.64 1.62
CA LYS A 34 11.70 6.91 1.06
C LYS A 34 12.80 6.64 2.07
N LYS A 35 12.62 7.08 3.33
CA LYS A 35 13.59 6.83 4.39
C LYS A 35 13.73 5.34 4.70
N VAL A 36 12.62 4.64 4.96
CA VAL A 36 12.63 3.28 5.51
C VAL A 36 12.87 2.22 4.43
N PHE A 37 12.32 2.39 3.23
CA PHE A 37 12.42 1.39 2.16
C PHE A 37 13.57 1.68 1.20
N LEU A 38 13.75 2.92 0.76
CA LEU A 38 14.81 3.23 -0.21
C LEU A 38 16.15 3.46 0.48
N ARG A 39 16.26 4.49 1.32
CA ARG A 39 17.55 4.92 1.89
C ARG A 39 18.21 3.85 2.76
N LEU A 40 17.45 3.15 3.60
CA LEU A 40 18.01 2.07 4.42
C LEU A 40 18.47 0.85 3.60
N ASN A 41 17.93 0.65 2.40
CA ASN A 41 18.26 -0.47 1.53
C ASN A 41 18.99 -0.02 0.25
N GLU A 42 19.59 1.18 0.27
CA GLU A 42 20.16 1.81 -0.92
C GLU A 42 21.20 0.90 -1.61
N ALA A 43 22.07 0.26 -0.84
CA ALA A 43 23.09 -0.64 -1.37
C ALA A 43 22.53 -1.78 -2.24
N MET A 44 21.30 -2.24 -1.94
CA MET A 44 20.62 -3.29 -2.71
C MET A 44 19.81 -2.72 -3.87
N LEU A 45 19.13 -1.59 -3.65
CA LEU A 45 18.11 -1.08 -4.57
C LEU A 45 18.65 -0.09 -5.61
N ARG A 46 19.78 0.57 -5.35
CA ARG A 46 20.29 1.69 -6.17
C ARG A 46 20.59 1.32 -7.63
N HIS A 47 20.89 0.05 -7.90
CA HIS A 47 21.13 -0.43 -9.27
C HIS A 47 19.85 -0.59 -10.10
N HIS A 48 18.68 -0.58 -9.45
CA HIS A 48 17.41 -0.75 -10.13
C HIS A 48 16.88 0.61 -10.63
N PRO A 49 16.45 0.74 -11.90
CA PRO A 49 15.97 2.02 -12.46
C PRO A 49 14.79 2.65 -11.71
N ALA A 50 14.00 1.83 -11.01
CA ALA A 50 12.89 2.32 -10.19
C ALA A 50 13.33 3.09 -8.94
N TYR A 51 14.58 2.93 -8.47
CA TYR A 51 15.07 3.59 -7.27
C TYR A 51 15.00 5.12 -7.41
N ASP A 52 15.57 5.66 -8.50
CA ASP A 52 15.59 7.10 -8.74
C ASP A 52 14.17 7.64 -8.98
N ARG A 53 13.32 6.88 -9.68
CA ARG A 53 11.92 7.27 -9.91
C ARG A 53 11.13 7.34 -8.59
N CYS A 54 11.26 6.34 -7.73
CA CYS A 54 10.66 6.37 -6.40
C CYS A 54 11.25 7.50 -5.52
N MET A 55 12.56 7.79 -5.63
CA MET A 55 13.16 8.92 -4.91
C MET A 55 12.65 10.28 -5.41
N ASN A 56 12.31 10.39 -6.69
CA ASN A 56 11.82 11.62 -7.31
C ASN A 56 10.28 11.79 -7.23
N ALA A 57 9.53 10.74 -6.89
CA ALA A 57 8.08 10.82 -6.70
C ALA A 57 7.70 11.94 -5.72
N SER A 58 6.70 12.74 -6.06
CA SER A 58 6.24 13.89 -5.28
C SER A 58 5.01 13.59 -4.44
N THR A 59 4.31 12.48 -4.74
CA THR A 59 3.18 11.99 -3.97
C THR A 59 3.36 10.54 -3.56
N PHE A 60 2.61 10.10 -2.55
CA PHE A 60 2.50 8.71 -2.14
C PHE A 60 1.99 7.84 -3.28
N GLU A 61 1.00 8.32 -4.05
CA GLU A 61 0.48 7.61 -5.21
C GLU A 61 1.56 7.38 -6.28
N GLU A 62 2.27 8.45 -6.69
CA GLU A 62 3.40 8.35 -7.62
C GLU A 62 4.48 7.40 -7.10
N TYR A 63 4.80 7.46 -5.80
CA TYR A 63 5.77 6.56 -5.22
C TYR A 63 5.34 5.10 -5.36
N ILE A 64 4.07 4.79 -5.07
CA ILE A 64 3.56 3.42 -5.18
C ILE A 64 3.56 2.95 -6.63
N GLN A 65 3.17 3.80 -7.59
CA GLN A 65 3.24 3.48 -9.03
C GLN A 65 4.66 3.14 -9.46
N GLU A 66 5.64 3.95 -9.04
CA GLU A 66 7.05 3.73 -9.38
C GLU A 66 7.68 2.56 -8.61
N HIS A 67 7.13 2.20 -7.45
CA HIS A 67 7.62 1.12 -6.60
C HIS A 67 7.23 -0.28 -7.11
N VAL A 68 6.22 -0.40 -7.96
CA VAL A 68 5.72 -1.67 -8.52
C VAL A 68 6.82 -2.64 -8.98
N PRO A 69 7.89 -2.19 -9.69
CA PRO A 69 8.94 -3.11 -10.13
C PRO A 69 9.66 -3.84 -8.98
N PHE A 70 9.68 -3.27 -7.76
CA PHE A 70 10.27 -3.93 -6.59
C PHE A 70 9.39 -5.04 -6.00
N THR A 71 8.11 -5.09 -6.37
CA THR A 71 7.15 -6.03 -5.78
C THR A 71 6.99 -7.32 -6.57
N GLY A 72 7.66 -7.43 -7.72
CA GLY A 72 7.50 -8.54 -8.67
C GLY A 72 6.15 -8.53 -9.41
N CYS A 73 5.38 -7.45 -9.31
CA CYS A 73 4.18 -7.27 -10.13
C CYS A 73 4.59 -6.76 -11.51
N SER A 74 3.91 -7.24 -12.55
CA SER A 74 4.13 -6.83 -13.94
C SER A 74 3.59 -5.43 -14.25
N SER A 75 2.64 -4.95 -13.46
CA SER A 75 1.99 -3.65 -13.66
C SER A 75 1.38 -3.09 -12.37
N TYR A 76 1.10 -1.78 -12.38
CA TYR A 76 0.39 -1.12 -11.28
C TYR A 76 -1.04 -1.65 -11.09
N ALA A 77 -1.71 -2.02 -12.18
CA ALA A 77 -3.02 -2.66 -12.11
C ALA A 77 -2.96 -4.01 -11.38
N GLU A 78 -1.95 -4.84 -11.70
CA GLU A 78 -1.72 -6.10 -10.98
C GLU A 78 -1.39 -5.85 -9.51
N TYR A 79 -0.54 -4.87 -9.21
CA TYR A 79 -0.22 -4.48 -7.84
C TYR A 79 -1.49 -4.11 -7.06
N LEU A 80 -2.33 -3.25 -7.63
CA LEU A 80 -3.59 -2.84 -7.01
C LEU A 80 -4.52 -4.04 -6.80
N GLN A 81 -4.60 -4.97 -7.75
CA GLN A 81 -5.36 -6.20 -7.58
C GLN A 81 -4.78 -7.03 -6.42
N ARG A 82 -3.51 -7.44 -6.54
CA ARG A 82 -2.84 -8.38 -5.63
C ARG A 82 -2.78 -7.91 -4.18
N TYR A 83 -2.63 -6.61 -3.94
CA TYR A 83 -2.47 -6.05 -2.60
C TYR A 83 -3.73 -5.32 -2.08
N ASN A 84 -4.87 -5.41 -2.78
CA ASN A 84 -6.13 -4.85 -2.29
C ASN A 84 -6.74 -5.74 -1.22
N PHE A 85 -7.10 -5.10 -0.10
CA PHE A 85 -7.74 -5.72 1.05
C PHE A 85 -8.99 -6.53 0.68
N TRP A 86 -9.81 -6.06 -0.27
CA TRP A 86 -11.03 -6.77 -0.64
C TRP A 86 -10.75 -8.11 -1.31
N GLN A 87 -9.67 -8.24 -2.08
CA GLN A 87 -9.28 -9.55 -2.64
C GLN A 87 -8.83 -10.52 -1.55
N TYR A 88 -8.13 -10.01 -0.53
CA TYR A 88 -7.80 -10.80 0.64
C TYR A 88 -9.06 -11.25 1.40
N MET A 89 -10.06 -10.38 1.54
CA MET A 89 -11.34 -10.70 2.18
C MET A 89 -12.18 -11.69 1.38
N GLU A 90 -12.18 -11.61 0.05
CA GLU A 90 -12.79 -12.61 -0.83
C GLU A 90 -12.17 -14.00 -0.61
N ALA A 91 -10.83 -14.07 -0.53
CA ALA A 91 -10.14 -15.32 -0.22
C ALA A 91 -10.49 -15.86 1.18
N CYS A 92 -10.55 -15.00 2.20
CA CYS A 92 -10.97 -15.39 3.55
C CYS A 92 -12.41 -15.92 3.56
N THR A 93 -13.30 -15.30 2.80
CA THR A 93 -14.70 -15.71 2.65
C THR A 93 -14.80 -17.07 1.95
N ALA A 94 -14.05 -17.28 0.87
CA ALA A 94 -13.99 -18.54 0.14
C ALA A 94 -13.45 -19.69 1.03
N LEU A 95 -12.50 -19.38 1.92
CA LEU A 95 -11.93 -20.33 2.89
C LEU A 95 -12.79 -20.49 4.16
N LYS A 96 -13.93 -19.78 4.26
CA LYS A 96 -14.84 -19.77 5.42
C LYS A 96 -14.14 -19.42 6.73
N TRP A 97 -13.22 -18.46 6.68
CA TRP A 97 -12.56 -17.94 7.86
C TRP A 97 -13.39 -16.81 8.47
N ASP A 98 -13.69 -16.95 9.76
CA ASP A 98 -14.32 -15.88 10.54
C ASP A 98 -13.42 -14.63 10.51
N SER A 99 -13.98 -13.52 10.02
CA SER A 99 -13.23 -12.29 9.76
C SER A 99 -13.97 -11.11 10.37
N LEU A 100 -13.25 -10.25 11.10
CA LEU A 100 -13.74 -8.99 11.64
C LEU A 100 -12.96 -7.83 11.02
N VAL A 101 -13.66 -6.89 10.39
CA VAL A 101 -13.06 -5.67 9.84
C VAL A 101 -13.34 -4.52 10.78
N LEU A 102 -12.28 -3.93 11.34
CA LEU A 102 -12.35 -2.74 12.18
C LEU A 102 -11.78 -1.55 11.42
N SER A 103 -12.55 -0.46 11.34
CA SER A 103 -12.10 0.80 10.75
C SER A 103 -12.41 1.94 11.71
N ALA A 104 -11.48 2.88 11.86
CA ALA A 104 -11.67 4.04 12.70
C ALA A 104 -12.52 5.09 11.97
N TYR A 105 -13.51 5.65 12.65
CA TYR A 105 -14.42 6.66 12.09
C TYR A 105 -13.68 7.91 11.57
N ASN A 106 -12.58 8.26 12.25
CA ASN A 106 -11.73 9.41 11.93
C ASN A 106 -10.46 9.02 11.18
N ASP A 107 -10.40 7.83 10.59
CA ASP A 107 -9.28 7.42 9.73
C ASP A 107 -9.21 8.37 8.52
N PRO A 108 -8.10 9.12 8.33
CA PRO A 108 -7.97 10.10 7.26
C PRO A 108 -7.74 9.45 5.88
N ILE A 109 -7.53 8.14 5.82
CA ILE A 109 -7.20 7.37 4.61
C ILE A 109 -8.40 6.57 4.11
N CYS A 110 -9.22 6.04 5.04
CA CYS A 110 -10.41 5.29 4.66
C CYS A 110 -11.49 6.20 4.07
N SER A 111 -11.87 5.92 2.82
CA SER A 111 -12.97 6.64 2.18
C SER A 111 -14.28 6.39 2.94
N ARG A 112 -14.92 7.46 3.43
CA ARG A 112 -16.33 7.40 3.87
C ARG A 112 -17.17 6.87 2.70
N LYS A 113 -18.02 5.87 2.98
CA LYS A 113 -19.08 5.46 2.05
C LYS A 113 -20.08 6.61 1.88
#